data_AF-A0A382NL07-F1
#
_entry.id   AF-A0A382NL07-F1
#
_cell.length_a   1.000
_cell.length_b   1.000
_cell.length_c   1.000
_cell.angle_alpha   90.00
_cell.angle_beta   90.00
_cell.angle_gamma   90.00
#
_symmetry.space_group_name_H-M   'P 1'
#
loop_
_entity.id
_entity.type
_entity.pdbx_description
1 polymer ?
#
loop_
_entity_poly.entity_id
_entity_poly.type
_entity_poly.pdbx_seq_one_letter_code
_entity_poly.pdbx_strand_id
1 'polypeptide(L)'
;MLIDAHAHIFPKVNGRIGRGKTRSIGFGRMQVGDDHIAHVLPPVAIKTTYPPEVLIQYMNWAGVEKTVLLQGTFYGECNRYTAEAIRRWPDRLLGQAFLDPWESGARQMFDEAVGELGFRGIKLELSEAAGLSGLHPDLRLDGSIVAWLWKEMANRDLLLTLDLGAIGSRSYQTDAVRQI
;
A
#
# COMPACT_ATOMS: atom_id res chain seq x y z
N MET A 1 24.33 -2.56 7.39
CA MET A 1 23.14 -2.19 6.61
C MET A 1 21.99 -3.14 6.84
N LEU A 2 21.09 -2.76 7.74
CA LEU A 2 19.77 -3.37 7.90
C LEU A 2 18.75 -2.58 7.08
N ILE A 3 17.97 -3.29 6.25
CA ILE A 3 16.91 -2.70 5.43
C ILE A 3 15.58 -3.35 5.81
N ASP A 4 14.59 -2.53 6.13
CA ASP A 4 13.20 -2.96 6.26
C ASP A 4 12.52 -2.91 4.87
N ALA A 5 12.02 -4.06 4.43
CA ALA A 5 11.41 -4.18 3.11
C ALA A 5 9.93 -3.75 3.09
N HIS A 6 9.32 -3.49 4.26
CA HIS A 6 7.90 -3.20 4.34
C HIS A 6 7.56 -2.36 5.57
N ALA A 7 7.47 -1.05 5.35
CA ALA A 7 6.89 -0.12 6.31
C ALA A 7 5.69 0.62 5.70
N HIS A 8 4.84 1.14 6.59
CA HIS A 8 3.74 2.04 6.23
C HIS A 8 3.97 3.40 6.86
N ILE A 9 3.44 4.44 6.22
CA ILE A 9 3.17 5.75 6.81
C ILE A 9 1.79 6.20 6.35
N PHE A 10 1.09 6.96 7.20
CA PHE A 10 -0.22 7.51 6.83
C PHE A 10 -0.55 8.76 7.65
N PRO A 11 -1.04 9.84 6.99
CA PRO A 11 -1.36 11.10 7.66
C PRO A 11 -2.73 11.05 8.36
N LYS A 12 -3.57 10.11 7.95
CA LYS A 12 -4.89 9.79 8.50
C LYS A 12 -5.30 8.41 7.97
N VAL A 13 -6.22 7.77 8.67
CA VAL A 13 -6.92 6.61 8.13
C VAL A 13 -8.08 7.10 7.27
N ASN A 14 -8.05 6.79 5.98
CA ASN A 14 -9.12 7.04 5.02
C ASN A 14 -9.11 5.96 3.93
N GLY A 15 -9.25 4.72 4.34
CA GLY A 15 -9.19 3.56 3.46
C GLY A 15 -10.56 2.95 3.18
N ARG A 16 -10.53 1.85 2.44
CA ARG A 16 -11.70 1.02 2.13
C ARG A 16 -11.24 -0.40 1.85
N ILE A 17 -11.90 -1.36 2.47
CA ILE A 17 -11.65 -2.80 2.26
C ILE A 17 -12.99 -3.49 1.96
N GLY A 18 -13.00 -4.81 1.74
CA GLY A 18 -14.25 -5.54 1.42
C GLY A 18 -15.36 -5.37 2.46
N ARG A 19 -14.99 -5.13 3.73
CA ARG A 19 -15.91 -4.88 4.85
C ARG A 19 -16.46 -3.43 4.91
N GLY A 20 -15.98 -2.54 4.05
CA GLY A 20 -16.41 -1.14 3.98
C GLY A 20 -15.27 -0.14 4.24
N LYS A 21 -15.65 1.11 4.52
CA LYS A 21 -14.71 2.21 4.77
C LYS A 21 -13.94 1.99 6.07
N THR A 22 -12.69 2.45 6.10
CA THR A 22 -11.89 2.52 7.31
C THR A 22 -11.73 3.98 7.75
N ARG A 23 -11.84 4.25 9.05
CA ARG A 23 -11.67 5.59 9.62
C ARG A 23 -11.05 5.55 11.00
N SER A 24 -10.23 6.54 11.30
CA SER A 24 -9.67 6.72 12.64
C SER A 24 -10.77 6.99 13.67
N ILE A 25 -10.64 6.39 14.85
CA ILE A 25 -11.45 6.72 16.04
C ILE A 25 -10.57 7.14 17.24
N GLY A 26 -9.33 7.56 16.94
CA GLY A 26 -8.34 8.01 17.92
C GLY A 26 -7.73 6.90 18.77
N PHE A 27 -6.67 7.26 19.49
CA PHE A 27 -5.93 6.38 20.41
C PHE A 27 -5.46 5.07 19.73
N GLY A 28 -4.90 5.20 18.53
CA GLY A 28 -4.37 4.08 17.74
C GLY A 28 -5.42 3.11 17.18
N ARG A 29 -6.70 3.45 17.29
CA ARG A 29 -7.82 2.61 16.84
C ARG A 29 -8.42 3.10 15.52
N MET A 30 -9.00 2.15 14.82
CA MET A 30 -9.66 2.32 13.54
C MET A 30 -10.99 1.57 13.52
N GLN A 31 -12.04 2.24 13.05
CA GLN A 31 -13.31 1.63 12.71
C GLN A 31 -13.25 1.08 11.28
N VAL A 32 -13.75 -0.14 11.07
CA VAL A 32 -13.85 -0.84 9.78
C VAL A 32 -15.30 -1.22 9.53
N GLY A 33 -15.90 -0.64 8.48
CA GLY A 33 -17.35 -0.72 8.30
C GLY A 33 -18.07 -0.13 9.52
N ASP A 34 -19.21 -0.69 9.90
CA ASP A 34 -20.03 -0.13 10.99
C ASP A 34 -19.90 -0.88 12.33
N ASP A 35 -19.27 -2.05 12.33
CA ASP A 35 -19.34 -3.00 13.46
C ASP A 35 -17.99 -3.64 13.86
N HIS A 36 -16.85 -3.21 13.30
CA HIS A 36 -15.54 -3.71 13.71
C HIS A 36 -14.54 -2.61 14.07
N ILE A 37 -13.80 -2.83 15.16
CA ILE A 37 -12.74 -1.96 15.65
C ILE A 37 -11.42 -2.74 15.60
N ALA A 38 -10.43 -2.16 14.94
CA ALA A 38 -9.06 -2.66 14.89
C ALA A 38 -8.12 -1.74 15.68
N HIS A 39 -7.14 -2.33 16.36
CA HIS A 39 -6.03 -1.62 16.98
C HIS A 39 -4.82 -1.69 16.04
N VAL A 40 -4.50 -0.55 15.43
CA VAL A 40 -3.44 -0.46 14.39
C VAL A 40 -2.18 0.23 14.89
N LEU A 41 -2.29 0.99 15.99
CA LEU A 41 -1.17 1.62 16.67
C LEU A 41 -1.36 1.54 18.20
N PRO A 42 -0.30 1.72 19.00
CA PRO A 42 -0.43 1.82 20.45
C PRO A 42 -1.30 3.02 20.88
N PRO A 43 -1.92 2.99 22.07
CA PRO A 43 -2.88 4.01 22.52
C PRO A 43 -2.26 5.41 22.72
N VAL A 44 -0.92 5.51 22.79
CA VAL A 44 -0.19 6.78 22.80
C VAL A 44 -0.36 7.58 21.51
N ALA A 45 -0.78 6.93 20.41
CA ALA A 45 -1.17 7.59 19.17
C ALA A 45 -2.57 8.22 19.30
N ILE A 46 -2.66 9.35 20.03
CA ILE A 46 -3.92 10.08 20.28
C ILE A 46 -4.67 10.33 18.97
N LYS A 47 -3.95 10.80 17.95
CA LYS A 47 -4.40 10.74 16.55
C LYS A 47 -3.90 9.41 15.96
N THR A 48 -4.80 8.58 15.43
CA THR A 48 -4.44 7.35 14.70
C THR A 48 -3.80 7.71 13.38
N THR A 49 -2.53 8.10 13.44
CA THR A 49 -1.68 8.55 12.34
C THR A 49 -0.29 8.01 12.57
N TYR A 50 0.42 7.67 11.50
CA TYR A 50 1.79 7.18 11.59
C TYR A 50 2.68 7.99 10.64
N PRO A 51 3.19 9.16 11.11
CA PRO A 51 3.96 10.07 10.27
C PRO A 51 5.41 9.57 10.06
N PRO A 52 6.09 9.99 8.99
CA PRO A 52 7.43 9.53 8.66
C PRO A 52 8.47 9.87 9.73
N GLU A 53 8.29 10.96 10.49
CA GLU A 53 9.17 11.30 11.61
C GLU A 53 9.16 10.20 12.68
N VAL A 54 7.99 9.64 12.99
CA VAL A 54 7.85 8.57 13.98
C VAL A 54 8.54 7.30 13.46
N LEU A 55 8.33 6.95 12.19
CA LEU A 55 9.03 5.83 11.56
C LEU A 55 10.55 6.01 11.62
N ILE A 56 11.06 7.20 11.31
CA ILE A 56 12.50 7.49 11.37
C ILE A 56 13.06 7.34 12.79
N GLN A 57 12.31 7.73 13.83
CA GLN A 57 12.74 7.49 15.21
C GLN A 57 12.81 6.00 15.54
N TYR A 58 11.81 5.21 15.13
CA TYR A 58 11.86 3.75 15.29
C TYR A 58 13.00 3.11 14.53
N MET A 59 13.25 3.56 13.28
CA MET A 59 14.39 3.10 12.49
C MET A 59 15.72 3.39 13.20
N ASN A 60 15.90 4.59 13.74
CA ASN A 60 17.11 4.96 14.48
C ASN A 60 17.27 4.10 15.76
N TRP A 61 16.19 3.86 16.49
CA TRP A 61 16.22 3.03 17.69
C TRP A 61 16.55 1.56 17.37
N ALA A 62 15.97 1.01 16.30
CA ALA A 62 16.16 -0.38 15.88
C ALA A 62 17.44 -0.61 15.04
N GLY A 63 18.17 0.45 14.67
CA GLY A 63 19.34 0.33 13.78
C GLY A 63 19.00 0.04 12.30
N VAL A 64 17.79 0.39 11.85
CA VAL A 64 17.37 0.26 10.44
C VAL A 64 17.88 1.44 9.64
N GLU A 65 18.73 1.17 8.65
CA GLU A 65 19.37 2.20 7.83
C GLU A 65 18.45 2.68 6.71
N LYS A 66 17.68 1.79 6.08
CA LYS A 66 16.74 2.13 5.00
C LYS A 66 15.44 1.36 5.13
N THR A 67 14.35 1.92 4.62
CA THR A 67 13.06 1.22 4.54
C THR A 67 12.35 1.47 3.21
N VAL A 68 11.56 0.49 2.79
CA VAL A 68 10.63 0.64 1.66
C VAL A 68 9.22 0.93 2.20
N LEU A 69 8.66 2.05 1.77
CA LEU A 69 7.28 2.45 2.07
C LEU A 69 6.34 1.76 1.09
N LEU A 70 5.51 0.87 1.62
CA LEU A 70 4.47 0.18 0.89
C LEU A 70 3.10 0.70 1.35
N GLN A 71 2.13 0.63 0.46
CA GLN A 71 0.80 1.19 0.69
C GLN A 71 -0.28 0.15 0.38
N GLY A 72 -1.49 0.38 0.85
CA GLY A 72 -2.59 -0.57 0.69
C GLY A 72 -3.93 0.08 1.00
N THR A 73 -5.00 -0.61 0.64
CA THR A 73 -6.36 -0.08 0.73
C THR A 73 -6.83 0.15 2.17
N PHE A 74 -6.23 -0.56 3.14
CA PHE A 74 -6.55 -0.51 4.56
C PHE A 74 -6.42 0.88 5.20
N TYR A 75 -5.31 1.59 4.94
CA TYR A 75 -5.10 2.96 5.42
C TYR A 75 -5.57 4.02 4.42
N GLY A 76 -5.68 3.64 3.14
CA GLY A 76 -6.06 4.49 2.03
C GLY A 76 -4.87 4.88 1.15
N GLU A 77 -5.17 5.48 0.01
CA GLU A 77 -4.18 6.01 -0.92
C GLU A 77 -3.39 7.16 -0.25
N CYS A 78 -2.06 7.04 -0.25
CA CYS A 78 -1.14 7.97 0.40
C CYS A 78 0.07 8.31 -0.50
N ASN A 79 -0.05 8.24 -1.83
CA ASN A 79 1.06 8.38 -2.79
C ASN A 79 1.71 9.75 -2.66
N ARG A 80 0.93 10.84 -2.62
CA ARG A 80 1.47 12.20 -2.49
C ARG A 80 2.23 12.37 -1.17
N TYR A 81 1.66 11.88 -0.07
CA TYR A 81 2.30 11.91 1.25
C TYR A 81 3.58 11.07 1.30
N THR A 82 3.58 9.91 0.66
CA THR A 82 4.73 9.02 0.55
C THR A 82 5.84 9.65 -0.28
N ALA A 83 5.50 10.25 -1.43
CA ALA A 83 6.47 10.97 -2.28
C ALA A 83 7.08 12.18 -1.54
N GLU A 84 6.30 12.90 -0.75
CA GLU A 84 6.81 13.98 0.11
C GLU A 84 7.79 13.48 1.18
N ALA A 85 7.47 12.36 1.83
CA ALA A 85 8.37 11.74 2.81
C ALA A 85 9.68 11.30 2.15
N ILE A 86 9.63 10.62 1.00
CA ILE A 86 10.83 10.21 0.26
C ILE A 86 11.70 11.41 -0.09
N ARG A 87 11.10 12.52 -0.58
CA ARG A 87 11.84 13.75 -0.87
C ARG A 87 12.53 14.36 0.35
N ARG A 88 11.95 14.21 1.55
CA ARG A 88 12.53 14.73 2.79
C ARG A 88 13.62 13.84 3.39
N TRP A 89 13.57 12.52 3.15
CA TRP A 89 14.57 11.56 3.62
C TRP A 89 15.03 10.60 2.51
N PRO A 90 15.63 11.11 1.42
CA PRO A 90 15.94 10.31 0.22
C PRO A 90 16.96 9.21 0.49
N ASP A 91 17.86 9.41 1.47
CA ASP A 91 18.87 8.41 1.84
C ASP A 91 18.35 7.29 2.75
N ARG A 92 17.13 7.46 3.29
CA ARG A 92 16.53 6.56 4.29
C ARG A 92 15.27 5.87 3.75
N LEU A 93 14.51 6.54 2.91
CA LEU A 93 13.18 6.09 2.48
C LEU A 93 13.17 5.85 0.97
N LEU A 94 12.77 4.63 0.59
CA LEU A 94 12.26 4.32 -0.74
C LEU A 94 10.76 4.09 -0.64
N GLY A 95 10.05 4.03 -1.76
CA GLY A 95 8.65 3.65 -1.71
C GLY A 95 8.08 3.26 -3.06
N GLN A 96 6.92 2.64 -3.00
CA GLN A 96 6.15 2.23 -4.15
C GLN A 96 4.74 2.83 -4.06
N ALA A 97 4.20 3.15 -5.22
CA ALA A 97 2.87 3.72 -5.30
C ALA A 97 1.81 2.66 -5.01
N PHE A 98 0.78 3.07 -4.28
CA PHE A 98 -0.51 2.40 -4.29
C PHE A 98 -1.16 2.56 -5.68
N LEU A 99 -1.80 1.49 -6.15
CA LEU A 99 -2.67 1.52 -7.32
C LEU A 99 -3.80 0.51 -7.13
N ASP A 100 -5.03 0.89 -7.51
CA ASP A 100 -6.12 -0.04 -7.75
C ASP A 100 -6.37 -0.12 -9.27
N PRO A 101 -5.88 -1.17 -9.97
CA PRO A 101 -6.04 -1.25 -11.42
C PRO A 101 -7.47 -1.59 -11.88
N TRP A 102 -8.37 -1.92 -10.97
CA TRP A 102 -9.75 -2.31 -11.27
C TRP A 102 -10.74 -1.15 -11.12
N GLU A 103 -10.31 0.02 -10.65
CA GLU A 103 -11.16 1.21 -10.61
C GLU A 103 -11.14 1.99 -11.92
N SER A 104 -12.20 2.75 -12.20
CA SER A 104 -12.36 3.48 -13.47
C SER A 104 -11.27 4.54 -13.74
N GLY A 105 -10.57 5.01 -12.69
CA GLY A 105 -9.51 6.02 -12.77
C GLY A 105 -8.08 5.46 -12.80
N ALA A 106 -7.91 4.13 -12.85
CA ALA A 106 -6.63 3.47 -12.62
C ALA A 106 -5.47 4.00 -13.50
N ARG A 107 -5.72 4.25 -14.80
CA ARG A 107 -4.68 4.73 -15.72
C ARG A 107 -4.20 6.14 -15.36
N GLN A 108 -5.13 7.02 -14.98
CA GLN A 108 -4.78 8.35 -14.51
C GLN A 108 -3.97 8.26 -13.20
N MET A 109 -4.40 7.42 -12.25
CA MET A 109 -3.66 7.21 -11.01
C MET A 109 -2.24 6.68 -11.28
N PHE A 110 -2.09 5.75 -12.23
CA PHE A 110 -0.79 5.25 -12.65
C PHE A 110 0.09 6.34 -13.27
N ASP A 111 -0.45 7.15 -14.17
CA ASP A 111 0.29 8.26 -14.80
C ASP A 111 0.70 9.32 -13.77
N GLU A 112 -0.17 9.67 -12.82
CA GLU A 112 0.17 10.55 -11.70
C GLU A 112 1.28 9.93 -10.82
N ALA A 113 1.18 8.65 -10.47
CA ALA A 113 2.14 7.97 -9.63
C ALA A 113 3.54 7.90 -10.27
N VAL A 114 3.63 7.46 -11.53
CA VAL A 114 4.90 7.23 -12.20
C VAL A 114 5.45 8.53 -12.81
N GLY A 115 4.59 9.35 -13.41
CA GLY A 115 4.97 10.57 -14.10
C GLY A 115 5.18 11.76 -13.15
N GLU A 116 4.14 12.13 -12.40
CA GLU A 116 4.20 13.33 -11.54
C GLU A 116 4.97 13.08 -10.24
N LEU A 117 4.67 11.96 -9.56
CA LEU A 117 5.25 11.65 -8.25
C LEU A 117 6.59 10.92 -8.34
N GLY A 118 6.95 10.43 -9.52
CA GLY A 118 8.26 9.84 -9.80
C GLY A 118 8.47 8.46 -9.17
N PHE A 119 7.40 7.74 -8.82
CA PHE A 119 7.53 6.37 -8.30
C PHE A 119 8.13 5.44 -9.35
N ARG A 120 9.08 4.61 -8.92
CA ARG A 120 9.71 3.56 -9.75
C ARG A 120 9.21 2.15 -9.44
N GLY A 121 8.15 2.04 -8.66
CA GLY A 121 7.47 0.78 -8.42
C GLY A 121 6.04 0.94 -7.92
N ILE A 122 5.27 -0.13 -8.08
CA ILE A 122 3.86 -0.23 -7.72
C ILE A 122 3.68 -1.40 -6.74
N LYS A 123 2.92 -1.16 -5.67
CA LYS A 123 2.49 -2.16 -4.69
C LYS A 123 1.02 -2.49 -4.94
N LEU A 124 0.71 -3.76 -5.15
CA LEU A 124 -0.67 -4.26 -5.10
C LEU A 124 -0.87 -5.08 -3.83
N GLU A 125 -1.74 -4.59 -2.96
CA GLU A 125 -2.16 -5.27 -1.72
C GLU A 125 -3.34 -6.19 -2.06
N LEU A 126 -3.14 -7.50 -2.10
CA LEU A 126 -4.13 -8.46 -2.61
C LEU A 126 -4.79 -9.27 -1.50
N SER A 127 -4.49 -9.06 -0.21
CA SER A 127 -5.17 -9.79 0.86
C SER A 127 -6.70 -9.63 0.79
N GLU A 128 -7.44 -10.68 1.18
CA GLU A 128 -8.91 -10.63 1.14
C GLU A 128 -9.49 -9.75 2.25
N ALA A 129 -8.86 -9.78 3.43
CA ALA A 129 -9.32 -9.05 4.59
C ALA A 129 -9.09 -7.53 4.46
N ALA A 130 -7.92 -7.13 3.95
CA ALA A 130 -7.45 -5.76 4.02
C ALA A 130 -7.06 -5.16 2.66
N GLY A 131 -7.19 -5.91 1.56
CA GLY A 131 -6.68 -5.56 0.25
C GLY A 131 -7.70 -5.55 -0.88
N LEU A 132 -7.18 -5.52 -2.10
CA LEU A 132 -7.92 -5.40 -3.35
C LEU A 132 -8.82 -6.61 -3.59
N SER A 133 -8.45 -7.83 -3.16
CA SER A 133 -9.32 -9.01 -3.31
C SER A 133 -10.59 -8.95 -2.46
N GLY A 134 -10.60 -8.12 -1.40
CA GLY A 134 -11.83 -7.81 -0.69
C GLY A 134 -12.71 -6.80 -1.44
N LEU A 135 -12.12 -5.88 -2.20
CA LEU A 135 -12.84 -4.86 -2.98
C LEU A 135 -13.35 -5.37 -4.32
N HIS A 136 -12.58 -6.24 -4.95
CA HIS A 136 -12.84 -6.82 -6.26
C HIS A 136 -12.82 -8.35 -6.13
N PRO A 137 -13.93 -8.97 -5.70
CA PRO A 137 -14.00 -10.41 -5.43
C PRO A 137 -13.59 -11.32 -6.59
N ASP A 138 -13.78 -10.85 -7.83
CA ASP A 138 -13.49 -11.61 -9.05
C ASP A 138 -12.16 -11.19 -9.70
N LEU A 139 -11.33 -10.41 -8.99
CA LEU A 139 -10.06 -9.95 -9.55
C LEU A 139 -9.17 -11.13 -9.93
N ARG A 140 -8.50 -10.98 -11.05
CA ARG A 140 -7.52 -11.92 -11.58
C ARG A 140 -6.30 -11.17 -12.05
N LEU A 141 -5.12 -11.57 -11.58
CA LEU A 141 -3.86 -10.94 -12.01
C LEU A 141 -3.49 -11.26 -13.46
N ASP A 142 -3.94 -12.41 -13.99
CA ASP A 142 -3.81 -12.80 -15.39
C ASP A 142 -4.99 -12.32 -16.26
N GLY A 143 -5.89 -11.50 -15.69
CA GLY A 143 -7.08 -11.01 -16.36
C GLY A 143 -6.78 -9.90 -17.36
N SER A 144 -7.58 -9.83 -18.44
CA SER A 144 -7.47 -8.79 -19.46
C SER A 144 -7.66 -7.36 -18.92
N ILE A 145 -8.40 -7.20 -17.82
CA ILE A 145 -8.63 -5.91 -17.15
C ILE A 145 -7.33 -5.27 -16.67
N VAL A 146 -6.39 -6.08 -16.15
CA VAL A 146 -5.11 -5.58 -15.58
C VAL A 146 -3.93 -5.77 -16.53
N ALA A 147 -4.09 -6.49 -17.63
CA ALA A 147 -3.02 -6.74 -18.61
C ALA A 147 -2.31 -5.47 -19.12
N TRP A 148 -3.03 -4.34 -19.19
CA TRP A 148 -2.41 -3.06 -19.56
C TRP A 148 -1.36 -2.58 -18.56
N LEU A 149 -1.55 -2.84 -17.26
CA LEU A 149 -0.63 -2.44 -16.21
C LEU A 149 0.70 -3.16 -16.38
N TRP A 150 0.67 -4.48 -16.62
CA TRP A 150 1.87 -5.28 -16.85
C TRP A 150 2.68 -4.79 -18.04
N LYS A 151 2.00 -4.47 -19.13
CA LYS A 151 2.63 -3.87 -20.32
C LYS A 151 3.28 -2.53 -20.00
N GLU A 152 2.59 -1.64 -19.29
CA GLU A 152 3.15 -0.34 -18.90
C GLU A 152 4.34 -0.48 -17.93
N MET A 153 4.25 -1.38 -16.96
CA MET A 153 5.32 -1.64 -16.01
C MET A 153 6.57 -2.20 -16.70
N ALA A 154 6.40 -3.15 -17.61
CA ALA A 154 7.50 -3.71 -18.40
C ALA A 154 8.14 -2.67 -19.32
N ASN A 155 7.32 -1.88 -20.03
CA ASN A 155 7.81 -0.82 -20.94
C ASN A 155 8.64 0.25 -20.21
N ARG A 156 8.35 0.49 -18.93
CA ARG A 156 8.97 1.55 -18.11
C ARG A 156 9.98 1.02 -17.10
N ASP A 157 10.28 -0.28 -17.11
CA ASP A 157 11.17 -0.95 -16.17
C ASP A 157 10.83 -0.58 -14.71
N LEU A 158 9.59 -0.85 -14.32
CA LEU A 158 9.05 -0.58 -12.99
C LEU A 158 9.06 -1.82 -12.11
N LEU A 159 9.36 -1.63 -10.82
CA LEU A 159 9.29 -2.69 -9.82
C LEU A 159 7.84 -2.99 -9.43
N LEU A 160 7.48 -4.27 -9.37
CA LEU A 160 6.20 -4.73 -8.84
C LEU A 160 6.41 -5.37 -7.47
N THR A 161 5.55 -5.04 -6.50
CA THR A 161 5.42 -5.82 -5.25
C THR A 161 3.98 -6.27 -5.08
N LEU A 162 3.81 -7.57 -4.86
CA LEU A 162 2.51 -8.20 -4.65
C LEU A 162 2.43 -8.69 -3.21
N ASP A 163 1.47 -8.17 -2.45
CA ASP A 163 1.09 -8.72 -1.14
C ASP A 163 0.01 -9.78 -1.34
N LEU A 164 0.44 -11.03 -1.58
CA LEU A 164 -0.48 -12.14 -1.79
C LEU A 164 -1.09 -12.63 -0.47
N GLY A 165 -2.26 -13.25 -0.55
CA GLY A 165 -2.88 -13.87 0.62
C GLY A 165 -2.18 -15.14 1.11
N ALA A 166 -2.76 -15.75 2.14
CA ALA A 166 -2.31 -17.03 2.66
C ALA A 166 -2.46 -18.15 1.62
N ILE A 167 -1.61 -19.18 1.71
CA ILE A 167 -1.69 -20.36 0.83
C ILE A 167 -3.12 -20.92 0.82
N GLY A 168 -3.67 -21.11 -0.38
CA GLY A 168 -5.03 -21.63 -0.59
C GLY A 168 -6.13 -20.58 -0.52
N SER A 169 -5.82 -19.32 -0.19
CA SER A 169 -6.77 -18.21 -0.33
C SER A 169 -6.99 -17.87 -1.80
N ARG A 170 -8.09 -17.19 -2.10
CA ARG A 170 -8.38 -16.71 -3.47
C ARG A 170 -7.35 -15.70 -3.97
N SER A 171 -6.71 -14.99 -3.05
CA SER A 171 -5.65 -14.04 -3.35
C SER A 171 -4.25 -14.65 -3.45
N TYR A 172 -4.09 -15.97 -3.22
CA TYR A 172 -2.85 -16.69 -3.46
C TYR A 172 -2.68 -17.05 -4.94
N GLN A 173 -2.73 -16.05 -5.82
CA GLN A 173 -2.76 -16.22 -7.27
C GLN A 173 -1.36 -16.46 -7.86
N THR A 174 -0.54 -17.31 -7.24
CA THR A 174 0.84 -17.56 -7.69
C THR A 174 0.92 -18.09 -9.12
N ASP A 175 -0.08 -18.84 -9.57
CA ASP A 175 -0.13 -19.35 -10.95
C ASP A 175 -0.38 -18.23 -11.97
N ALA A 176 -1.22 -17.25 -11.62
CA ALA A 176 -1.41 -16.05 -12.44
C ALA A 176 -0.13 -15.21 -12.47
N VAL A 177 0.58 -15.08 -11.34
CA VAL A 177 1.86 -14.35 -11.27
C VAL A 177 2.90 -14.90 -12.24
N ARG A 178 2.92 -16.21 -12.51
CA ARG A 178 3.86 -16.81 -13.47
C ARG A 178 3.56 -16.46 -14.94
N GLN A 179 2.40 -15.86 -15.22
CA GLN A 179 1.96 -15.48 -16.56
C GLN A 179 2.15 -13.97 -16.84
N ILE A 180 2.68 -13.22 -15.87
CA ILE A 180 2.83 -11.76 -15.91
C ILE A 180 4.26 -11.38 -16.28
#